data_AF-A0A951TY70-F1
#
_entry.id   AF-A0A951TY70-F1
#
_cell.length_a   1.000
_cell.length_b   1.000
_cell.length_c   1.000
_cell.angle_alpha   90.00
_cell.angle_beta   90.00
_cell.angle_gamma   90.00
#
_symmetry.space_group_name_H-M   'P 1'
#
loop_
_entity.id
_entity.type
_entity.pdbx_description
1 polymer ?
#
loop_
_entity_poly.entity_id
_entity_poly.type
_entity_poly.pdbx_seq_one_letter_code
_entity_poly.pdbx_strand_id
1 'polypeptide(L)' 'MQTLNVSEVKSAMAISFYDVKTRQSVEVPESDVSKTKYERTTKEGKVQVRYALRGKYDGRNLTKFVGQADWDKLDAPVE' A
#
# COMPACT_ATOMS: atom_id res chain seq x y z
N MET A 1 5.33 -35.01 17.72
CA MET A 1 6.02 -34.22 16.67
C MET A 1 5.11 -33.05 16.35
N GLN A 2 5.37 -31.89 16.91
CA GLN A 2 4.60 -30.68 16.62
C GLN A 2 5.06 -30.12 15.28
N THR A 3 4.17 -30.10 14.30
CA THR A 3 4.32 -29.32 13.06
C THR A 3 4.34 -27.86 13.45
N LEU A 4 5.54 -27.27 13.48
CA LEU A 4 5.71 -25.83 13.54
C LEU A 4 5.42 -25.29 12.13
N ASN A 5 4.27 -24.62 11.99
CA ASN A 5 3.92 -23.85 10.81
C ASN A 5 4.98 -22.75 10.61
N VAL A 6 5.82 -22.92 9.59
CA VAL A 6 6.74 -21.88 9.09
C VAL A 6 5.92 -20.87 8.26
N SER A 7 4.97 -20.18 8.88
CA SER A 7 4.29 -19.01 8.29
C SER A 7 4.73 -17.70 8.94
N GLU A 8 5.75 -17.75 9.79
CA GLU A 8 6.13 -16.64 10.67
C GLU A 8 7.57 -16.19 10.41
N VAL A 9 7.83 -15.68 9.19
CA VAL A 9 8.94 -14.74 8.95
C VAL A 9 8.53 -13.75 7.86
N LYS A 10 7.60 -12.84 8.16
CA LYS A 10 7.52 -11.50 7.54
C LYS A 10 7.06 -10.47 8.59
N SER A 11 7.73 -10.47 9.75
CA SER A 11 7.86 -9.25 10.55
C SER A 11 8.76 -8.28 9.74
N ALA A 12 8.54 -6.98 9.64
CA ALA A 12 7.68 -6.12 10.44
C ALA A 12 7.56 -4.72 9.80
N MET A 13 7.00 -4.61 8.59
CA MET A 13 6.65 -3.30 8.04
C MET A 13 5.16 -3.30 7.72
N ALA A 14 4.37 -2.98 8.73
CA ALA A 14 2.98 -2.65 8.50
C ALA A 14 2.89 -1.21 8.00
N ILE A 15 2.14 -0.99 6.94
CA ILE A 15 1.93 0.35 6.37
C ILE A 15 0.69 0.92 7.02
N SER A 16 0.82 2.10 7.61
CA SER A 16 -0.31 2.82 8.18
C SER A 16 -1.17 3.45 7.09
N PHE A 17 -2.44 3.07 7.03
CA PHE A 17 -3.50 3.66 6.20
C PHE A 17 -4.54 4.35 7.06
N TYR A 18 -5.19 5.38 6.54
CA TYR A 18 -6.36 5.98 7.20
C TYR A 18 -7.65 5.37 6.64
N ASP A 19 -8.39 4.62 7.46
CA ASP A 19 -9.73 4.15 7.10
C ASP A 19 -10.74 5.26 7.42
N VAL A 20 -11.30 5.85 6.36
CA VAL A 20 -12.30 6.93 6.46
C VAL A 20 -13.63 6.48 7.06
N LYS A 21 -13.97 5.19 7.01
CA LYS A 21 -15.21 4.66 7.57
C LYS A 21 -15.16 4.59 9.09
N THR A 22 -14.05 4.09 9.63
CA THR A 22 -13.81 4.03 11.09
C THR A 22 -13.15 5.29 11.62
N ARG A 23 -12.64 6.15 10.73
CA ARG A 23 -11.90 7.39 11.03
C ARG A 23 -10.64 7.14 11.84
N GLN A 24 -9.98 6.01 11.60
CA GLN A 24 -8.82 5.56 12.34
C GLN A 24 -7.67 5.19 11.41
N SER A 25 -6.45 5.35 11.92
CA SER A 25 -5.29 4.76 11.30
C SER A 25 -5.26 3.26 11.59
N VAL A 26 -5.11 2.46 10.55
CA VAL A 26 -5.00 1.00 10.63
C VAL A 26 -3.69 0.56 10.02
N GLU A 27 -3.15 -0.52 10.53
CA GLU A 27 -1.91 -1.12 10.06
C GLU A 27 -2.23 -2.26 9.10
N VAL A 28 -1.72 -2.18 7.88
CA VAL A 28 -1.88 -3.23 6.85
C VAL A 28 -0.52 -3.85 6.60
N PRO A 29 -0.37 -5.18 6.69
CA PRO A 29 0.91 -5.82 6.42
C PRO A 29 1.30 -5.63 4.96
N GLU A 30 2.59 -5.45 4.68
CA GLU A 30 3.11 -5.31 3.32
C GLU A 30 2.68 -6.41 2.35
N SER A 31 2.44 -7.63 2.85
CA SER A 31 1.91 -8.74 2.04
C SER A 31 0.52 -8.48 1.45
N ASP A 32 -0.26 -7.62 2.10
CA ASP A 32 -1.59 -7.18 1.68
C ASP A 32 -1.56 -5.77 1.06
N VAL A 33 -0.37 -5.29 0.68
CA VAL A 33 -0.17 -4.01 0.00
C VAL A 33 0.29 -4.24 -1.44
N SER A 34 -0.34 -3.54 -2.39
CA SER A 34 0.12 -3.38 -3.76
C SER A 34 0.45 -1.92 -4.07
N LYS A 35 1.18 -1.72 -5.16
CA LYS A 35 1.61 -0.42 -5.67
C LYS A 35 0.78 -0.04 -6.88
N THR A 36 0.42 1.24 -7.01
CA THR A 36 -0.17 1.78 -8.23
C THR A 36 0.30 3.21 -8.49
N LYS A 37 0.15 3.67 -9.73
CA LYS A 37 0.45 5.03 -10.14
C LYS A 37 -0.63 5.56 -11.07
N TYR A 38 -0.98 6.83 -10.89
CA TYR A 38 -1.95 7.51 -11.75
C TYR A 38 -1.23 8.59 -12.55
N GLU A 39 -1.29 8.47 -13.87
CA GLU A 39 -0.76 9.47 -14.79
C GLU A 39 -1.93 10.31 -15.31
N ARG A 40 -1.80 11.63 -15.23
CA ARG A 40 -2.77 12.56 -15.80
C ARG A 40 -2.06 13.68 -16.53
N THR A 41 -2.55 14.03 -17.71
CA THR A 41 -2.09 15.20 -18.45
C THR A 41 -2.88 16.42 -18.00
N THR A 42 -2.19 17.49 -17.61
CA THR A 42 -2.85 18.75 -17.26
C THR A 42 -3.36 19.48 -18.50
N LYS A 43 -4.20 20.49 -18.30
CA LYS A 43 -4.69 21.37 -19.38
C LYS A 43 -3.56 22.07 -20.15
N GLU A 44 -2.38 22.18 -19.54
CA GLU A 44 -1.17 22.79 -20.11
C GLU A 44 -0.23 21.75 -20.77
N GLY A 45 -0.65 20.48 -20.88
CA GLY A 45 0.12 19.42 -21.53
C GLY A 45 1.21 18.79 -20.65
N LYS A 46 1.32 19.14 -19.36
CA LYS A 46 2.30 18.55 -18.44
C LYS A 46 1.76 17.23 -17.87
N VAL A 47 2.59 16.19 -17.82
CA VAL A 47 2.24 14.93 -17.16
C VAL A 47 2.45 15.08 -15.65
N GLN A 48 1.43 14.73 -14.88
CA GLN A 48 1.51 14.57 -13.44
C GLN A 48 1.36 13.10 -13.08
N VAL A 49 2.35 12.58 -12.35
CA VAL A 49 2.33 11.23 -11.81
C VAL A 49 2.00 11.29 -10.32
N ARG A 50 1.02 10.49 -9.89
CA ARG A 50 0.66 10.34 -8.47
C ARG A 50 0.87 8.89 -8.05
N TYR A 51 1.83 8.66 -7.17
CA TYR A 51 2.16 7.36 -6.63
C TYR A 51 1.25 7.01 -5.44
N ALA A 52 0.77 5.77 -5.40
CA ALA A 52 -0.12 5.30 -4.36
C ALA A 52 0.18 3.87 -3.95
N LEU A 53 -0.12 3.58 -2.69
CA LEU A 53 -0.16 2.24 -2.11
C LEU A 53 -1.62 1.85 -1.91
N ARG A 54 -1.93 0.58 -2.15
CA ARG A 54 -3.26 -0.01 -2.03
C ARG A 54 -3.19 -1.11 -0.99
N GLY A 55 -3.88 -0.94 0.12
CA GLY A 55 -3.91 -1.92 1.22
C GLY A 55 -5.27 -2.61 1.30
N LYS A 56 -5.29 -3.91 1.56
CA LYS A 56 -6.53 -4.64 1.84
C LYS A 56 -6.73 -4.76 3.36
N TYR A 57 -7.84 -4.22 3.87
CA TYR A 57 -8.16 -4.23 5.29
C TYR A 57 -9.66 -4.46 5.50
N ASP A 58 -10.03 -5.47 6.29
CA ASP A 58 -11.43 -5.78 6.64
C ASP A 58 -12.39 -5.81 5.42
N GLY A 59 -11.96 -6.47 4.33
CA GLY A 59 -12.72 -6.58 3.08
C GLY A 59 -12.80 -5.28 2.26
N ARG A 60 -12.04 -4.25 2.61
CA ARG A 60 -12.02 -2.95 1.94
C ARG A 60 -10.64 -2.68 1.34
N ASN A 61 -10.64 -1.89 0.28
CA ASN A 61 -9.40 -1.40 -0.32
C ASN A 61 -9.14 0.03 0.16
N LEU A 62 -8.04 0.21 0.89
CA LEU A 62 -7.54 1.50 1.36
C LEU A 62 -6.52 2.03 0.36
N THR A 63 -6.43 3.35 0.22
CA THR A 63 -5.43 4.01 -0.62
C THR A 63 -4.63 5.01 0.20
N LYS A 64 -3.32 4.99 0.05
CA LYS A 64 -2.41 5.99 0.61
C LYS A 64 -1.57 6.58 -0.51
N PHE A 65 -1.60 7.90 -0.67
CA PHE A 65 -0.70 8.57 -1.60
C PHE A 65 0.66 8.77 -0.95
N VAL A 66 1.72 8.48 -1.70
CA VAL A 66 3.11 8.53 -1.23
C VAL A 66 3.98 9.24 -2.25
N GLY A 67 5.19 9.63 -1.85
CA GLY A 67 6.20 10.11 -2.79
C GLY A 67 6.75 8.99 -3.65
N GLN A 68 7.39 9.35 -4.77
CA GLN A 68 8.07 8.38 -5.62
C GLN A 68 9.13 7.57 -4.85
N ALA A 69 9.93 8.24 -4.01
CA ALA A 69 10.98 7.58 -3.24
C ALA A 69 10.45 6.49 -2.29
N ASP A 70 9.28 6.70 -1.67
CA ASP A 70 8.67 5.71 -0.79
C ASP A 70 8.05 4.56 -1.58
N TRP A 71 7.49 4.87 -2.75
CA TRP A 71 6.94 3.87 -3.68
C TRP A 71 8.03 2.96 -4.28
N ASP A 72 9.19 3.54 -4.61
CA ASP A 72 10.34 2.82 -5.18
C ASP A 72 11.02 1.93 -4.15
N LYS A 73 11.08 2.36 -2.88
CA LYS A 73 11.66 1.57 -1.78
C LYS A 73 10.81 0.36 -1.38
N LEU A 74 9.50 0.39 -1.66
CA LEU A 74 8.58 -0.66 -1.26
C LEU A 74 8.67 -1.85 -2.22
N ASP A 75 9.03 -3.02 -1.70
CA ASP A 75 9.03 -4.29 -2.44
C ASP A 75 7.64 -4.93 -2.42
N ALA A 76 6.73 -4.37 -3.22
CA ALA A 76 5.35 -4.82 -3.35
C ALA A 76 4.95 -4.91 -4.83
N PRO A 77 4.02 -5.82 -5.20
CA PRO A 77 3.58 -5.98 -6.58
C PRO A 77 2.88 -4.71 -7.09
N VAL A 78 3.04 -4.41 -8.38
CA VAL A 78 2.29 -3.34 -9.05
C VAL A 78 0.96 -3.91 -9.56
N GLU A 79 -0.15 -3.24 -9.25
CA GLU A 79 -1.50 -3.53 -9.77
C GLU A 79 -1.73 -2.92 -11.16
#